data_AF-A0A2N8U7D9-F1
#
_entry.id   AF-A0A2N8U7D9-F1
#
_cell.length_a   1.000
_cell.length_b   1.000
_cell.length_c   1.000
_cell.angle_alpha   90.00
_cell.angle_beta   90.00
_cell.angle_gamma   90.00
#
_symmetry.space_group_name_H-M   'P 1'
#
loop_
_entity.id
_entity.type
_entity.pdbx_description
1 polymer ?
#
loop_
_entity_poly.entity_id
_entity_poly.type
_entity_poly.pdbx_seq_one_letter_code
_entity_poly.pdbx_strand_id
1 'polypeptide(L)'
;MLTPATETTLVNLIRRCAISGYPLMPAHLMEYANAAARPASARSQPVQVTHSWMQLFLIWHLSIWSHWSCCLNNQCLMGATEDVIRQWYVLLGKIMHNFGIALANIFNMDKTGFMFGQAGSEQVLVPSGDPASWFKAQPGTRELATVIEYIGSSGQVLLPLIITKGVHHTVGEQWRMAGIPSMWHFTKSSNSWTNNKLAVKWLKTIFNPSTRLLMRSEYHLLIIDGHRSHMMDVFCDAAWSR
;
A
#
# COMPACT_ATOMS: atom_id res chain seq x y z
N MET A 1 18.46 -24.79 28.93
CA MET A 1 18.51 -23.36 28.60
C MET A 1 19.60 -23.14 27.55
N LEU A 2 19.40 -22.19 26.65
CA LEU A 2 20.41 -21.83 25.65
C LEU A 2 21.60 -21.15 26.32
N THR A 3 22.79 -21.26 25.70
CA THR A 3 23.96 -20.57 26.25
C THR A 3 23.92 -19.07 25.92
N PRO A 4 24.51 -18.19 26.74
CA PRO A 4 24.57 -16.75 26.44
C PRO A 4 25.20 -16.42 25.08
N ALA A 5 26.15 -17.24 24.61
CA ALA A 5 26.77 -17.09 23.29
C ALA A 5 25.78 -17.40 22.15
N THR A 6 24.92 -18.41 22.35
CA THR A 6 23.85 -18.75 21.40
C THR A 6 22.78 -17.65 21.36
N GLU A 7 22.39 -17.11 22.51
CA GLU A 7 21.43 -16.01 22.60
C GLU A 7 21.96 -14.74 21.92
N THR A 8 23.24 -14.40 22.13
CA THR A 8 23.89 -13.28 21.42
C THR A 8 23.90 -13.48 19.90
N THR A 9 24.08 -14.72 19.43
CA THR A 9 24.02 -15.05 18.01
C THR A 9 22.63 -14.83 17.42
N LEU A 10 21.57 -15.19 18.17
CA LEU A 10 20.18 -14.94 17.80
C LEU A 10 19.86 -13.43 17.75
N VAL A 11 20.34 -12.65 18.71
CA VAL A 11 20.21 -11.18 18.70
C VAL A 11 20.86 -10.57 17.45
N ASN A 12 22.08 -11.02 17.10
CA ASN A 12 22.77 -10.56 15.90
C ASN A 12 22.09 -11.01 14.60
N LEU A 13 21.43 -12.17 14.60
CA LEU A 13 20.61 -12.62 13.48
C LEU A 13 19.39 -11.71 13.29
N ILE A 14 18.66 -11.40 14.37
CA ILE A 14 17.51 -10.48 14.34
C ILE A 14 17.91 -9.12 13.76
N ARG A 15 19.03 -8.54 14.21
CA ARG A 15 19.53 -7.26 13.69
C ARG A 15 19.86 -7.32 12.20
N ARG A 16 20.55 -8.38 11.75
CA ARG A 16 20.90 -8.55 10.33
C ARG A 16 19.66 -8.66 9.46
N CYS A 17 18.70 -9.50 9.85
CA CYS A 17 17.42 -9.67 9.17
C CYS A 17 16.62 -8.36 9.07
N ALA A 18 16.58 -7.57 10.16
CA ALA A 18 15.93 -6.26 10.16
C ALA A 18 16.60 -5.26 9.20
N ILE A 19 17.93 -5.16 9.21
CA ILE A 19 18.69 -4.26 8.31
C ILE A 19 18.53 -4.66 6.85
N SER A 20 18.43 -5.95 6.56
CA SER A 20 18.25 -6.47 5.19
C SER A 20 16.81 -6.34 4.67
N GLY A 21 15.87 -5.79 5.44
CA GLY A 21 14.47 -5.63 5.03
C GLY A 21 13.62 -6.91 5.15
N TYR A 22 14.14 -7.96 5.79
CA TYR A 22 13.46 -9.23 6.01
C TYR A 22 13.35 -9.53 7.51
N PRO A 23 12.54 -8.77 8.28
CA PRO A 23 12.43 -8.97 9.72
C PRO A 23 11.96 -10.39 10.05
N LEU A 24 12.56 -10.98 11.09
CA LEU A 24 12.22 -12.34 11.51
C LEU A 24 10.87 -12.38 12.22
N MET A 25 10.06 -13.37 11.85
CA MET A 25 8.85 -13.70 12.59
C MET A 25 9.18 -14.44 13.89
N PRO A 26 8.36 -14.29 14.94
CA PRO A 26 8.44 -15.07 16.17
C PRO A 26 8.65 -16.57 15.96
N ALA A 27 7.90 -17.17 15.03
CA ALA A 27 7.98 -18.59 14.71
C ALA A 27 9.38 -18.98 14.18
N HIS A 28 9.94 -18.21 13.24
CA HIS A 28 11.27 -18.47 12.70
C HIS A 28 12.36 -18.34 13.78
N LEU A 29 12.23 -17.37 14.69
CA LEU A 29 13.17 -17.23 15.81
C LEU A 29 13.13 -18.46 16.73
N MET A 30 11.95 -19.00 17.02
CA MET A 30 11.81 -20.24 17.78
C MET A 30 12.43 -21.43 17.04
N GLU A 31 12.30 -21.52 15.72
CA GLU A 31 12.96 -22.57 14.92
C GLU A 31 14.49 -22.47 15.00
N TYR A 32 15.06 -21.27 14.86
CA TYR A 32 16.51 -21.05 15.01
C TYR A 32 16.99 -21.38 16.43
N ALA A 33 16.22 -21.00 17.45
CA ALA A 33 16.51 -21.31 18.84
C ALA A 33 16.47 -22.83 19.11
N ASN A 34 15.47 -23.53 18.56
CA ASN A 34 15.37 -24.99 18.64
C ASN A 34 16.51 -25.70 17.89
N ALA A 35 16.92 -25.19 16.72
CA ALA A 35 18.05 -25.72 15.97
C ALA A 35 19.36 -25.57 16.75
N ALA A 36 19.55 -24.43 17.42
CA ALA A 36 20.73 -24.16 18.24
C ALA A 36 20.73 -24.90 19.59
N ALA A 37 19.56 -25.38 20.04
CA ALA A 37 19.41 -26.19 21.25
C ALA A 37 19.64 -27.69 21.03
N ARG A 38 19.82 -28.15 19.77
CA ARG A 38 20.03 -29.58 19.48
C ARG A 38 21.38 -30.05 20.02
N PRO A 39 21.42 -31.14 20.82
CA PRO A 39 22.67 -31.72 21.30
C PRO A 39 23.46 -32.37 20.15
N ALA A 40 24.79 -32.32 20.22
CA ALA A 40 25.68 -32.95 19.24
C ALA A 40 25.66 -34.50 19.26
N SER A 41 25.04 -35.11 20.28
CA SER A 41 24.97 -36.56 20.48
C SER A 41 23.53 -37.07 20.50
N ALA A 42 23.25 -38.14 19.75
CA ALA A 42 21.92 -38.75 19.55
C ALA A 42 21.28 -39.40 20.80
N ARG A 43 21.82 -39.20 22.01
CA ARG A 43 21.35 -39.85 23.26
C ARG A 43 20.63 -38.91 24.24
N SER A 44 20.45 -37.64 23.90
CA SER A 44 19.78 -36.67 24.78
C SER A 44 18.45 -36.21 24.17
N GLN A 45 17.40 -36.08 24.99
CA GLN A 45 16.10 -35.58 24.52
C GLN A 45 16.25 -34.16 23.94
N PRO A 46 15.56 -33.84 22.83
CA PRO A 46 15.63 -32.52 22.22
C PRO A 46 15.06 -31.48 23.20
N VAL A 47 15.84 -30.46 23.52
CA VAL A 47 15.38 -29.32 24.31
C VAL A 47 14.48 -28.48 23.42
N GLN A 48 13.17 -28.61 23.61
CA GLN A 48 12.20 -27.78 22.91
C GLN A 48 12.10 -26.43 23.62
N VAL A 49 12.43 -25.38 22.89
CA VAL A 49 12.28 -24.00 23.32
C VAL A 49 10.77 -23.68 23.39
N THR A 50 10.31 -23.28 24.58
CA THR A 50 8.90 -23.00 24.85
C THR A 50 8.55 -21.53 24.57
N HIS A 51 7.25 -21.25 24.50
CA HIS A 51 6.75 -19.87 24.43
C HIS A 51 7.22 -19.01 25.62
N SER A 52 7.34 -19.61 26.81
CA SER A 52 7.85 -18.92 28.00
C SER A 52 9.30 -18.47 27.84
N TRP A 53 10.15 -19.25 27.16
CA TRP A 53 11.51 -18.80 26.84
C TRP A 53 11.47 -17.58 25.92
N MET A 54 10.58 -17.56 24.93
CA MET A 54 10.47 -16.42 24.01
C MET A 54 10.07 -15.14 24.74
N GLN A 55 9.14 -15.22 25.69
CA GLN A 55 8.76 -14.08 26.53
C GLN A 55 9.94 -13.59 27.39
N LEU A 56 10.66 -14.52 28.03
CA LEU A 56 11.84 -14.17 28.83
C LEU A 56 12.97 -13.58 27.98
N PHE A 57 13.20 -14.09 26.78
CA PHE A 57 14.18 -13.58 25.83
C PHE A 57 13.89 -12.12 25.45
N LEU A 58 12.62 -11.77 25.20
CA LEU A 58 12.24 -10.38 24.91
C LEU A 58 12.38 -9.47 26.14
N ILE A 59 12.09 -9.97 27.35
CA ILE A 59 12.25 -9.22 28.60
C ILE A 59 13.74 -8.95 28.89
N TRP A 60 14.61 -9.93 28.65
CA TRP A 60 16.05 -9.81 28.94
C TRP A 60 16.83 -9.07 27.86
N HIS A 61 16.33 -9.04 26.62
CA HIS A 61 16.94 -8.29 25.52
C HIS A 61 16.12 -7.06 25.14
N LEU A 62 16.11 -6.06 26.03
CA LEU A 62 15.39 -4.78 25.86
C LEU A 62 15.70 -4.02 24.55
N SER A 63 16.79 -4.39 23.85
CA SER A 63 17.12 -3.86 22.51
C SER A 63 16.30 -4.46 21.36
N ILE A 64 15.44 -5.45 21.61
CA ILE A 64 14.61 -6.13 20.60
C ILE A 64 13.14 -5.99 20.97
N TRP A 65 12.35 -5.38 20.09
CA TRP A 65 10.91 -5.20 20.29
C TRP A 65 10.12 -5.96 19.23
N SER A 66 8.97 -6.52 19.62
CA SER A 66 7.99 -7.05 18.67
C SER A 66 7.10 -5.90 18.17
N HIS A 67 7.02 -5.74 16.86
CA HIS A 67 6.13 -4.77 16.21
C HIS A 67 5.36 -5.47 15.09
N TRP A 68 4.11 -5.07 14.86
CA TRP A 68 3.35 -5.54 13.71
C TRP A 68 3.97 -4.99 12.42
N SER A 69 4.40 -5.87 11.51
CA SER A 69 4.99 -5.43 10.25
C SER A 69 3.91 -4.88 9.32
N CYS A 70 4.14 -3.70 8.75
CA CYS A 70 3.40 -3.22 7.57
C CYS A 70 4.20 -3.57 6.32
N CYS A 71 3.57 -4.23 5.36
CA CYS A 71 4.22 -4.55 4.08
C CYS A 71 4.39 -3.26 3.27
N LEU A 72 5.64 -2.91 2.96
CA LEU A 72 5.99 -1.87 1.99
C LEU A 72 6.64 -2.54 0.78
N ASN A 73 6.43 -1.99 -0.41
CA ASN A 73 7.16 -2.45 -1.60
C ASN A 73 8.67 -2.19 -1.40
N ASN A 74 9.52 -3.16 -1.71
CA ASN A 74 10.98 -3.07 -1.58
C ASN A 74 11.57 -1.84 -2.27
N GLN A 75 11.01 -1.40 -3.40
CA GLN A 75 11.44 -0.17 -4.07
C GLN A 75 11.19 1.08 -3.22
N CYS A 76 10.08 1.14 -2.49
CA CYS A 76 9.80 2.24 -1.56
C CYS A 76 10.75 2.19 -0.36
N LEU A 77 11.01 0.99 0.19
CA LEU A 77 11.91 0.80 1.33
C LEU A 77 13.35 1.25 1.02
N MET A 78 13.85 0.92 -0.18
CA MET A 78 15.21 1.23 -0.58
C MET A 78 15.38 2.63 -1.20
N GLY A 79 14.31 3.18 -1.79
CA GLY A 79 14.35 4.46 -2.53
C GLY A 79 14.01 5.70 -1.69
N ALA A 80 13.27 5.56 -0.59
CA ALA A 80 12.84 6.68 0.24
C ALA A 80 13.84 7.00 1.36
N THR A 81 15.11 7.23 1.01
CA THR A 81 16.12 7.67 1.99
C THR A 81 15.86 9.11 2.44
N GLU A 82 16.38 9.48 3.62
CA GLU A 82 16.22 10.83 4.15
C GLU A 82 16.69 11.91 3.15
N ASP A 83 17.84 11.70 2.52
CA ASP A 83 18.39 12.62 1.53
C ASP A 83 17.47 12.80 0.32
N VAL A 84 16.91 11.71 -0.20
CA VAL A 84 15.96 11.75 -1.33
C VAL A 84 14.71 12.51 -0.95
N ILE A 85 14.16 12.26 0.24
CA ILE A 85 12.98 12.96 0.75
C ILE A 85 13.27 14.45 0.92
N ARG A 86 14.41 14.81 1.54
CA ARG A 86 14.82 16.21 1.71
C ARG A 86 14.96 16.93 0.38
N GLN A 87 15.64 16.32 -0.59
CA GLN A 87 15.80 16.89 -1.93
C GLN A 87 14.46 17.07 -2.64
N TRP A 88 13.54 16.12 -2.49
CA TRP A 88 12.20 16.23 -3.05
C TRP A 88 11.43 17.42 -2.49
N TYR A 89 11.44 17.65 -1.17
CA TYR A 89 10.80 18.82 -0.56
C TYR A 89 11.45 20.14 -0.95
N VAL A 90 12.78 20.18 -1.12
CA VAL A 90 13.48 21.36 -1.64
C VAL A 90 13.02 21.68 -3.06
N LEU A 91 12.89 20.67 -3.92
CA LEU A 91 12.40 20.85 -5.29
C LEU A 91 10.93 21.30 -5.32
N LEU A 92 10.09 20.68 -4.49
CA LEU A 92 8.68 21.05 -4.34
C LEU A 92 8.55 22.53 -3.96
N GLY A 93 9.29 22.98 -2.95
CA GLY A 93 9.27 24.39 -2.51
C GLY A 93 9.71 25.35 -3.62
N LYS A 94 10.74 24.99 -4.41
CA LYS A 94 11.18 25.78 -5.57
C LYS A 94 10.09 25.89 -6.64
N ILE A 95 9.42 24.79 -6.98
CA ILE A 95 8.33 24.78 -7.97
C ILE A 95 7.16 25.64 -7.48
N MET A 96 6.73 25.45 -6.23
CA MET A 96 5.64 26.23 -5.65
C MET A 96 5.93 27.74 -5.68
N HIS A 97 7.16 28.13 -5.34
CA HIS A 97 7.62 29.52 -5.40
C HIS A 97 7.63 30.05 -6.84
N ASN A 98 8.27 29.33 -7.77
CA ASN A 98 8.47 29.79 -9.15
C ASN A 98 7.16 29.98 -9.92
N PHE A 99 6.17 29.12 -9.68
CA PHE A 99 4.86 29.19 -10.34
C PHE A 99 3.81 29.94 -9.52
N GLY A 100 4.18 30.49 -8.35
CA GLY A 100 3.25 31.21 -7.48
C GLY A 100 2.05 30.36 -7.04
N ILE A 101 2.28 29.07 -6.75
CA ILE A 101 1.21 28.13 -6.40
C ILE A 101 0.67 28.46 -5.01
N ALA A 102 -0.60 28.83 -4.95
CA ALA A 102 -1.29 29.03 -3.68
C ALA A 102 -1.38 27.68 -2.93
N LEU A 103 -1.26 27.72 -1.60
CA LEU A 103 -1.35 26.50 -0.79
C LEU A 103 -2.63 25.74 -1.07
N ALA A 104 -3.76 26.42 -1.30
CA ALA A 104 -5.06 25.82 -1.59
C ALA A 104 -5.18 25.12 -2.95
N ASN A 105 -4.17 25.26 -3.81
CA ASN A 105 -4.15 24.83 -5.21
C ASN A 105 -3.18 23.66 -5.45
N ILE A 106 -2.93 22.90 -4.38
CA ILE A 106 -2.11 21.70 -4.38
C ILE A 106 -3.04 20.51 -4.21
N PHE A 107 -2.96 19.55 -5.13
CA PHE A 107 -3.81 18.37 -5.17
C PHE A 107 -2.95 17.12 -5.20
N ASN A 108 -3.33 16.12 -4.41
CA ASN A 108 -2.79 14.77 -4.50
C ASN A 108 -3.80 13.87 -5.18
N MET A 109 -3.36 13.02 -6.10
CA MET A 109 -4.19 11.99 -6.73
C MET A 109 -3.54 10.63 -6.55
N ASP A 110 -4.36 9.64 -6.20
CA ASP A 110 -3.92 8.25 -6.10
C ASP A 110 -4.99 7.28 -6.61
N LYS A 111 -4.59 6.02 -6.80
CA LYS A 111 -5.45 4.93 -7.26
C LYS A 111 -5.52 3.84 -6.21
N THR A 112 -6.73 3.42 -5.91
CA THR A 112 -6.99 2.25 -5.06
C THR A 112 -7.80 1.21 -5.81
N GLY A 113 -7.48 -0.06 -5.58
CA GLY A 113 -8.14 -1.21 -6.20
C GLY A 113 -9.04 -1.92 -5.19
N PHE A 114 -10.31 -2.09 -5.52
CA PHE A 114 -11.27 -2.88 -4.77
C PHE A 114 -11.60 -4.15 -5.54
N MET A 115 -11.30 -5.30 -4.95
CA MET A 115 -11.70 -6.60 -5.50
C MET A 115 -13.10 -6.96 -5.01
N PHE A 116 -14.02 -7.18 -5.95
CA PHE A 116 -15.34 -7.71 -5.62
C PHE A 116 -15.22 -9.17 -5.15
N GLY A 117 -16.03 -9.53 -4.16
CA GLY A 117 -16.05 -10.90 -3.62
C GLY A 117 -14.90 -11.25 -2.68
N GLN A 118 -14.00 -10.31 -2.35
CA GLN A 118 -13.03 -10.52 -1.27
C GLN A 118 -13.62 -10.02 0.05
N ALA A 119 -14.13 -10.94 0.87
CA ALA A 119 -14.40 -10.64 2.27
C ALA A 119 -13.08 -10.42 3.01
N GLY A 120 -13.06 -9.47 3.95
CA GLY A 120 -12.01 -9.41 4.95
C GLY A 120 -11.96 -10.68 5.81
N SER A 121 -10.95 -10.82 6.65
CA SER A 121 -10.89 -11.92 7.62
C SER A 121 -12.11 -11.86 8.54
N GLU A 122 -13.00 -12.84 8.42
CA GLU A 122 -14.16 -13.03 9.30
C GLU A 122 -13.88 -14.13 10.31
N GLN A 123 -14.44 -14.01 11.52
CA GLN A 123 -14.36 -15.07 12.52
C GLN A 123 -15.24 -16.26 12.05
N VAL A 124 -14.60 -17.38 11.72
CA VAL A 124 -15.29 -18.62 11.30
C VAL A 124 -15.23 -19.67 12.40
N LEU A 125 -16.32 -20.41 12.59
CA LEU A 125 -16.39 -21.56 13.49
C LEU A 125 -16.11 -22.82 12.68
N VAL A 126 -15.02 -23.53 13.00
CA VAL A 126 -14.52 -24.69 12.24
C VAL A 126 -14.12 -25.83 13.17
N PRO A 127 -14.29 -27.11 12.76
CA PRO A 127 -13.92 -28.28 13.55
C PRO A 127 -12.40 -28.33 13.82
N SER A 128 -12.00 -28.81 14.99
CA SER A 128 -10.58 -29.02 15.31
C SER A 128 -10.01 -30.20 14.51
N GLY A 129 -8.92 -30.00 13.75
CA GLY A 129 -8.12 -31.11 13.23
C GLY A 129 -7.65 -30.98 11.77
N ASP A 130 -8.28 -30.14 10.96
CA ASP A 130 -7.89 -29.94 9.56
C ASP A 130 -7.60 -28.46 9.26
N PRO A 131 -6.33 -28.05 9.05
CA PRO A 131 -5.97 -26.69 8.66
C PRO A 131 -6.62 -26.21 7.36
N ALA A 132 -7.02 -27.13 6.46
CA ALA A 132 -7.73 -26.78 5.24
C ALA A 132 -9.14 -26.24 5.52
N SER A 133 -9.74 -26.60 6.66
CA SER A 133 -11.05 -26.10 7.08
C SER A 133 -11.04 -24.61 7.48
N TRP A 134 -9.87 -24.02 7.71
CA TRP A 134 -9.71 -22.59 8.00
C TRP A 134 -9.99 -21.70 6.79
N PHE A 135 -9.99 -22.26 5.58
CA PHE A 135 -10.13 -21.53 4.34
C PHE A 135 -11.58 -21.61 3.82
N LYS A 136 -12.25 -20.46 3.73
CA LYS A 136 -13.55 -20.33 3.07
C LYS A 136 -13.35 -20.33 1.55
N ALA A 137 -13.92 -21.32 0.86
CA ALA A 137 -13.94 -21.33 -0.60
C ALA A 137 -14.76 -20.14 -1.12
N GLN A 138 -14.18 -19.35 -2.03
CA GLN A 138 -14.79 -18.15 -2.61
C GLN A 138 -15.06 -18.40 -4.11
N PRO A 139 -16.31 -18.25 -4.59
CA PRO A 139 -16.60 -18.25 -6.02
C PRO A 139 -15.87 -17.08 -6.68
N GLY A 140 -14.84 -17.38 -7.46
CA GLY A 140 -13.89 -16.40 -7.96
C GLY A 140 -14.42 -15.59 -9.14
N THR A 141 -15.11 -14.49 -8.88
CA THR A 141 -15.12 -13.35 -9.80
C THR A 141 -14.08 -12.35 -9.30
N ARG A 142 -12.83 -12.48 -9.76
CA ARG A 142 -11.72 -11.53 -9.50
C ARG A 142 -11.92 -10.23 -10.28
N GLU A 143 -13.10 -9.67 -10.21
CA GLU A 143 -13.39 -8.38 -10.83
C GLU A 143 -12.85 -7.28 -9.93
N LEU A 144 -11.94 -6.48 -10.51
CA LEU A 144 -11.36 -5.33 -9.86
C LEU A 144 -12.13 -4.08 -10.30
N ALA A 145 -12.58 -3.29 -9.33
CA ALA A 145 -12.89 -1.89 -9.51
C ALA A 145 -11.68 -1.06 -9.09
N THR A 146 -11.22 -0.17 -9.97
CA THR A 146 -10.17 0.79 -9.63
C THR A 146 -10.84 2.14 -9.37
N VAL A 147 -10.61 2.74 -8.22
CA VAL A 147 -11.10 4.08 -7.87
C VAL A 147 -9.93 5.04 -7.93
N ILE A 148 -10.11 6.14 -8.65
CA ILE A 148 -9.19 7.26 -8.65
C ILE A 148 -9.76 8.33 -7.73
N GLU A 149 -8.99 8.70 -6.71
CA GLU A 149 -9.36 9.66 -5.68
C GLU A 149 -8.38 10.83 -5.63
N TYR A 150 -8.86 11.95 -5.07
CA TYR A 150 -8.12 13.21 -5.06
C TYR A 150 -8.48 14.03 -3.84
N ILE A 151 -7.45 14.60 -3.24
CA ILE A 151 -7.58 15.46 -2.07
C ILE A 151 -6.75 16.72 -2.32
N GLY A 152 -7.40 17.86 -2.20
CA GLY A 152 -6.75 19.16 -2.15
C GLY A 152 -6.19 19.42 -0.75
N SER A 153 -5.08 20.15 -0.69
CA SER A 153 -4.42 20.56 0.55
C SER A 153 -5.30 21.35 1.53
N SER A 154 -6.38 21.98 1.08
CA SER A 154 -7.36 22.65 1.96
C SER A 154 -8.52 21.75 2.34
N GLY A 155 -8.39 20.44 2.13
CA GLY A 155 -9.42 19.45 2.42
C GLY A 155 -10.49 19.32 1.34
N GLN A 156 -10.28 19.88 0.15
CA GLN A 156 -11.22 19.69 -0.96
C GLN A 156 -11.18 18.23 -1.40
N VAL A 157 -12.34 17.59 -1.49
CA VAL A 157 -12.46 16.23 -2.02
C VAL A 157 -13.17 16.32 -3.37
N LEU A 158 -12.49 15.85 -4.42
CA LEU A 158 -13.06 15.80 -5.76
C LEU A 158 -13.82 14.48 -5.98
N LEU A 159 -14.82 14.49 -6.86
CA LEU A 159 -15.65 13.34 -7.15
C LEU A 159 -14.83 12.19 -7.74
N PRO A 160 -14.88 10.97 -7.17
CA PRO A 160 -14.05 9.86 -7.60
C PRO A 160 -14.37 9.43 -9.04
N LEU A 161 -13.35 8.88 -9.72
CA LEU A 161 -13.55 8.16 -10.98
C LEU A 161 -13.45 6.66 -10.71
N ILE A 162 -14.57 5.95 -10.89
CA ILE A 162 -14.66 4.51 -10.71
C ILE A 162 -14.51 3.82 -12.07
N ILE A 163 -13.49 2.97 -12.17
CA ILE A 163 -13.17 2.17 -13.34
C ILE A 163 -13.57 0.72 -13.05
N THR A 164 -14.56 0.20 -13.78
CA THR A 164 -14.93 -1.23 -13.67
C THR A 164 -14.56 -1.98 -14.94
N LYS A 165 -14.47 -3.31 -14.84
CA LYS A 165 -14.21 -4.16 -16.00
C LYS A 165 -15.37 -4.07 -16.99
N GLY A 166 -15.05 -3.95 -18.27
CA GLY A 166 -16.02 -4.06 -19.36
C GLY A 166 -15.61 -3.29 -20.61
N VAL A 167 -16.33 -3.54 -21.70
CA VAL A 167 -16.06 -2.94 -23.02
C VAL A 167 -17.06 -1.83 -23.36
N HIS A 168 -18.32 -1.99 -22.93
CA HIS A 168 -19.38 -1.02 -23.19
C HIS A 168 -20.01 -0.55 -21.88
N HIS A 169 -20.41 0.72 -21.86
CA HIS A 169 -21.31 1.24 -20.84
C HIS A 169 -22.73 0.80 -21.17
N THR A 170 -23.33 -0.09 -20.38
CA THR A 170 -24.79 -0.19 -20.37
C THR A 170 -25.29 1.03 -19.59
N VAL A 171 -25.78 2.04 -20.32
CA VAL A 171 -26.38 3.25 -19.73
C VAL A 171 -27.42 2.81 -18.69
N GLY A 172 -27.24 3.15 -17.42
CA GLY A 172 -28.19 2.76 -16.36
C GLY A 172 -27.62 1.95 -15.20
N GLU A 173 -26.51 1.22 -15.36
CA GLU A 173 -26.02 0.27 -14.33
C GLU A 173 -25.76 0.93 -12.97
N GLN A 174 -25.13 2.11 -12.98
CA GLN A 174 -24.86 2.90 -11.77
C GLN A 174 -26.12 3.45 -11.09
N TRP A 175 -27.18 3.72 -11.85
CA TRP A 175 -28.45 4.23 -11.34
C TRP A 175 -29.27 3.16 -10.61
N ARG A 176 -28.90 1.88 -10.77
CA ARG A 176 -29.47 0.75 -10.04
C ARG A 176 -28.77 0.50 -8.70
N MET A 177 -27.64 1.18 -8.43
CA MET A 177 -26.91 1.02 -7.16
C MET A 177 -27.50 1.98 -6.12
N ALA A 178 -28.12 1.44 -5.07
CA ALA A 178 -28.69 2.24 -4.00
C ALA A 178 -27.60 2.99 -3.23
N GLY A 179 -27.82 4.27 -2.93
CA GLY A 179 -26.93 5.09 -2.11
C GLY A 179 -25.69 5.66 -2.81
N ILE A 180 -25.53 5.47 -4.13
CA ILE A 180 -24.43 6.09 -4.88
C ILE A 180 -24.80 7.51 -5.33
N PRO A 181 -23.99 8.53 -5.01
CA PRO A 181 -24.23 9.88 -5.50
C PRO A 181 -24.23 9.96 -7.03
N SER A 182 -25.24 10.60 -7.61
CA SER A 182 -25.40 10.75 -9.07
C SER A 182 -24.26 11.51 -9.74
N MET A 183 -23.47 12.25 -8.97
CA MET A 183 -22.35 13.06 -9.44
C MET A 183 -21.05 12.25 -9.62
N TRP A 184 -21.00 10.99 -9.16
CA TRP A 184 -19.80 10.17 -9.30
C TRP A 184 -19.53 9.79 -10.76
N HIS A 185 -18.26 9.76 -11.14
CA HIS A 185 -17.86 9.43 -12.50
C HIS A 185 -17.57 7.94 -12.63
N PHE A 186 -18.11 7.32 -13.69
CA PHE A 186 -17.89 5.92 -13.99
C PHE A 186 -17.30 5.75 -15.39
N THR A 187 -16.32 4.87 -15.53
CA THR A 187 -15.76 4.46 -16.82
C THR A 187 -15.55 2.96 -16.85
N LYS A 188 -15.57 2.37 -18.05
CA LYS A 188 -15.21 0.96 -18.26
C LYS A 188 -13.80 0.87 -18.85
N SER A 189 -13.08 -0.18 -18.47
CA SER A 189 -11.82 -0.58 -19.10
C SER A 189 -11.83 -2.09 -19.33
N SER A 190 -11.34 -2.54 -20.49
CA SER A 190 -11.33 -3.96 -20.85
C SER A 190 -10.49 -4.81 -19.89
N ASN A 191 -9.54 -4.20 -19.19
CA ASN A 191 -8.66 -4.85 -18.23
C ASN A 191 -8.78 -4.32 -16.79
N SER A 192 -9.75 -3.44 -16.48
CA SER A 192 -9.86 -2.75 -15.17
C SER A 192 -8.66 -1.88 -14.74
N TRP A 193 -7.66 -1.68 -15.61
CA TRP A 193 -6.51 -0.82 -15.34
C TRP A 193 -6.69 0.54 -15.99
N THR A 194 -6.07 1.56 -15.39
CA THR A 194 -5.93 2.87 -16.01
C THR A 194 -4.97 2.76 -17.20
N ASN A 195 -5.46 3.01 -18.40
CA ASN A 195 -4.62 3.21 -19.58
C ASN A 195 -4.28 4.71 -19.75
N ASN A 196 -3.27 5.03 -20.55
CA ASN A 196 -2.84 6.43 -20.75
C ASN A 196 -4.00 7.32 -21.27
N LYS A 197 -4.90 6.76 -22.10
CA LYS A 197 -6.08 7.46 -22.61
C LYS A 197 -7.05 7.83 -21.49
N LEU A 198 -7.26 6.95 -20.52
CA LEU A 198 -8.09 7.18 -19.35
C LEU A 198 -7.47 8.23 -18.44
N ALA A 199 -6.14 8.22 -18.24
CA ALA A 199 -5.44 9.25 -17.47
C ALA A 199 -5.59 10.64 -18.11
N VAL A 200 -5.38 10.76 -19.43
CA VAL A 200 -5.57 12.03 -20.16
C VAL A 200 -7.03 12.47 -20.17
N LYS A 201 -7.97 11.54 -20.42
CA LYS A 201 -9.40 11.82 -20.39
C LYS A 201 -9.81 12.33 -19.01
N TRP A 202 -9.40 11.63 -17.97
CA TRP A 202 -9.63 12.02 -16.58
C TRP A 202 -9.14 13.45 -16.31
N LEU A 203 -7.90 13.75 -16.69
CA LEU A 203 -7.30 15.07 -16.48
C LEU A 203 -8.13 16.18 -17.13
N LYS A 204 -8.56 15.96 -18.38
CA LYS A 204 -9.31 16.94 -19.17
C LYS A 204 -10.79 17.07 -18.77
N THR A 205 -11.44 15.97 -18.39
CA THR A 205 -12.91 15.96 -18.20
C THR A 205 -13.34 16.02 -16.74
N ILE A 206 -12.46 15.70 -15.80
CA ILE A 206 -12.78 15.64 -14.37
C ILE A 206 -11.88 16.59 -13.59
N PHE A 207 -10.56 16.42 -13.66
CA PHE A 207 -9.64 17.22 -12.86
C PHE A 207 -9.70 18.70 -13.22
N ASN A 208 -9.32 19.07 -14.47
CA ASN A 208 -9.27 20.47 -14.89
C ASN A 208 -10.61 21.21 -14.68
N PRO A 209 -11.78 20.64 -15.01
CA PRO A 209 -13.06 21.31 -14.76
C PRO A 209 -13.39 21.47 -13.27
N SER A 210 -13.05 20.48 -12.44
CA SER A 210 -13.40 20.51 -11.00
C SER A 210 -12.42 21.34 -10.16
N THR A 211 -11.20 21.53 -10.65
CA THR A 211 -10.19 22.40 -10.02
C THR A 211 -10.15 23.80 -10.61
N ARG A 212 -10.87 24.06 -11.71
CA ARG A 212 -10.97 25.39 -12.34
C ARG A 212 -11.45 26.43 -11.31
N LEU A 213 -10.59 27.40 -11.01
CA LEU A 213 -10.69 28.23 -9.81
C LEU A 213 -11.86 29.22 -9.80
N LEU A 214 -12.36 29.46 -8.58
CA LEU A 214 -13.09 30.66 -8.16
C LEU A 214 -12.14 31.87 -7.92
N MET A 215 -10.81 31.68 -7.76
CA MET A 215 -9.82 32.74 -7.46
C MET A 215 -8.45 32.56 -8.15
N ARG A 216 -8.17 33.41 -9.15
CA ARG A 216 -6.92 34.13 -9.53
C ARG A 216 -5.48 33.53 -9.47
N SER A 217 -5.19 32.25 -9.20
CA SER A 217 -3.86 31.70 -9.55
C SER A 217 -3.88 31.11 -10.97
N GLU A 218 -2.83 31.32 -11.76
CA GLU A 218 -2.76 30.77 -13.13
C GLU A 218 -2.48 29.26 -13.16
N TYR A 219 -1.93 28.70 -12.06
CA TYR A 219 -1.44 27.31 -12.03
C TYR A 219 -1.99 26.51 -10.83
N HIS A 220 -2.15 25.21 -11.05
CA HIS A 220 -2.38 24.17 -10.04
C HIS A 220 -1.18 23.24 -9.97
N LEU A 221 -0.88 22.73 -8.78
CA LEU A 221 0.09 21.66 -8.60
C LEU A 221 -0.62 20.34 -8.35
N LEU A 222 -0.38 19.36 -9.23
CA LEU A 222 -0.88 18.00 -9.10
C LEU A 222 0.29 17.07 -8.73
N ILE A 223 0.19 16.41 -7.57
CA ILE A 223 1.10 15.38 -7.08
C ILE A 223 0.51 14.01 -7.43
N ILE A 224 1.30 13.20 -8.13
CA ILE A 224 0.96 11.85 -8.60
C ILE A 224 2.17 10.93 -8.48
N ASP A 225 1.93 9.63 -8.48
CA ASP A 225 3.00 8.64 -8.50
C ASP A 225 3.78 8.61 -9.84
N GLY A 226 4.93 7.95 -9.83
CA GLY A 226 5.78 7.75 -11.00
C GLY A 226 5.32 6.62 -11.94
N HIS A 227 4.03 6.25 -11.94
CA HIS A 227 3.55 5.20 -12.83
C HIS A 227 3.71 5.62 -14.30
N ARG A 228 4.07 4.67 -15.18
CA ARG A 228 4.41 4.95 -16.60
C ARG A 228 3.35 5.79 -17.32
N SER A 229 2.07 5.60 -17.00
CA SER A 229 0.97 6.36 -17.60
C SER A 229 0.99 7.85 -17.31
N HIS A 230 1.60 8.26 -16.20
CA HIS A 230 1.73 9.65 -15.76
C HIS A 230 3.00 10.32 -16.30
N MET A 231 3.97 9.52 -16.73
CA MET A 231 5.26 9.99 -17.26
C MET A 231 5.30 10.06 -18.78
N MET A 232 4.21 9.76 -19.48
CA MET A 232 4.16 9.83 -20.94
C MET A 232 3.93 11.26 -21.42
N ASP A 233 4.58 11.66 -22.51
CA ASP A 233 4.51 13.01 -23.09
C ASP A 233 3.07 13.49 -23.29
N VAL A 234 2.18 12.64 -23.79
CA VAL A 234 0.76 12.96 -24.00
C VAL A 234 0.01 13.37 -22.73
N PHE A 235 0.43 12.87 -21.57
CA PHE A 235 -0.14 13.25 -20.28
C PHE A 235 0.46 14.58 -19.81
N CYS A 236 1.78 14.74 -19.91
CA CYS A 236 2.47 15.98 -19.61
C CYS A 236 1.93 17.14 -20.45
N ASP A 237 1.81 16.96 -21.77
CA ASP A 237 1.26 17.94 -22.69
C ASP A 237 -0.17 18.34 -22.32
N ALA A 238 -1.00 17.36 -21.93
CA ALA A 238 -2.37 17.61 -21.48
C ALA A 238 -2.43 18.35 -20.13
N ALA A 239 -1.43 18.17 -19.26
CA ALA A 239 -1.32 18.89 -17.99
C ALA A 239 -0.85 20.33 -18.17
N TRP A 240 -0.01 20.57 -19.18
CA TRP A 240 0.48 21.91 -19.53
C TRP A 240 -0.43 22.65 -20.49
N SER A 241 -1.35 21.96 -21.19
CA SER A 241 -2.31 22.60 -22.09
C SER A 241 -3.33 23.44 -21.31
N ARG A 242 -3.36 24.75 -21.59
CA ARG A 242 -4.33 25.72 -21.05
C ARG A 242 -5.73 25.51 -21.64
#